data_AF-A0A3D8IVV3-F1
#
_entry.id   AF-A0A3D8IVV3-F1
#
_cell.length_a   1.000
_cell.length_b   1.000
_cell.length_c   1.000
_cell.angle_alpha   90.00
_cell.angle_beta   90.00
_cell.angle_gamma   90.00
#
_symmetry.space_group_name_H-M   'P 1'
#
loop_
_entity.id
_entity.type
_entity.pdbx_description
1 polymer ?
#
loop_
_entity_poly.entity_id
_entity_poly.type
_entity_poly.pdbx_seq_one_letter_code
_entity_poly.pdbx_strand_id
1 'polypeptide(L)'
;MESTNDYIYYDSKHTQAWLDSLKIALLEQNEEATYELIQHLPFEIRTTNEKNLAQDEALLEYLQTAKELIAQSITLLESKKEETLRQLEKIRNAKKFLLL
;
A
#
# COMPACT_ATOMS: atom_id res chain seq x y z
N MET A 1 -1.73 -29.52 -22.79
CA MET A 1 -1.69 -28.13 -22.34
C MET A 1 -1.87 -28.16 -20.85
N GLU A 2 -0.78 -28.11 -20.09
CA GLU A 2 -0.85 -27.98 -18.64
C GLU A 2 -1.26 -26.54 -18.33
N SER A 3 -2.44 -26.37 -17.72
CA SER A 3 -2.87 -25.08 -17.20
C SER A 3 -1.99 -24.74 -15.99
N THR A 4 -1.02 -23.86 -16.18
CA THR A 4 -0.34 -23.18 -15.07
C THR A 4 -1.35 -22.30 -14.36
N ASN A 5 -1.70 -22.66 -13.13
CA ASN A 5 -2.44 -21.77 -12.24
C ASN A 5 -1.44 -20.91 -11.46
N ASP A 6 -1.72 -19.62 -11.37
CA ASP A 6 -0.98 -18.70 -10.49
C ASP A 6 -1.49 -18.89 -9.05
N TYR A 7 -0.58 -19.12 -8.10
CA TYR A 7 -0.92 -19.26 -6.68
C TYR A 7 -0.36 -18.09 -5.88
N ILE A 8 -1.13 -17.59 -4.91
CA ILE A 8 -0.65 -16.58 -3.96
C ILE A 8 -0.28 -17.32 -2.68
N TYR A 9 1.01 -17.37 -2.37
CA TYR A 9 1.48 -17.83 -1.07
C TYR A 9 1.40 -16.68 -0.08
N TYR A 10 0.81 -16.93 1.08
CA TYR A 10 0.72 -15.96 2.16
C TYR A 10 0.84 -16.65 3.51
N ASP A 11 1.56 -16.03 4.45
CA ASP A 11 1.50 -16.40 5.85
C ASP A 11 0.43 -15.55 6.52
N SER A 12 -0.70 -16.17 6.88
CA SER A 12 -1.83 -15.50 7.55
C SER A 12 -1.41 -14.59 8.72
N LYS A 13 -0.41 -14.98 9.53
CA LYS A 13 0.06 -14.17 10.65
C LYS A 13 0.87 -12.98 10.18
N HIS A 14 1.73 -13.20 9.19
CA HIS A 14 2.55 -12.14 8.62
C HIS A 14 1.71 -11.12 7.85
N THR A 15 0.73 -11.60 7.07
CA THR A 15 -0.24 -10.76 6.34
C THR A 15 -1.11 -9.96 7.29
N GLN A 16 -1.61 -10.56 8.38
CA GLN A 16 -2.37 -9.85 9.39
C GLN A 16 -1.53 -8.77 10.07
N ALA A 17 -0.29 -9.08 10.48
CA ALA A 17 0.62 -8.12 11.10
C ALA A 17 0.96 -6.95 10.16
N TRP A 18 1.13 -7.23 8.87
CA TRP A 18 1.32 -6.21 7.83
C TRP A 18 0.08 -5.33 7.67
N LEU A 19 -1.12 -5.92 7.59
CA LEU A 19 -2.38 -5.17 7.50
C LEU A 19 -2.58 -4.27 8.72
N ASP A 20 -2.30 -4.77 9.92
CA ASP A 20 -2.43 -3.99 11.14
C ASP A 20 -1.39 -2.87 11.21
N SER A 21 -0.16 -3.12 10.75
CA SER A 21 0.87 -2.08 10.63
C SER A 21 0.45 -0.98 9.64
N LEU A 22 -0.14 -1.37 8.49
CA LEU A 22 -0.62 -0.41 7.49
C LEU A 22 -1.80 0.41 8.00
N LYS A 23 -2.73 -0.22 8.74
CA LYS A 23 -3.82 0.50 9.43
C LYS A 23 -3.27 1.52 10.42
N ILE A 24 -2.30 1.14 11.25
CA ILE A 24 -1.68 2.03 12.24
C ILE A 24 -1.01 3.21 11.52
N ALA A 25 -0.20 2.94 10.48
CA ALA A 25 0.49 3.99 9.72
C ALA A 25 -0.50 4.98 9.08
N LEU A 26 -1.62 4.49 8.55
CA LEU A 26 -2.70 5.33 8.02
C LEU A 26 -3.39 6.16 9.10
N LEU A 27 -3.68 5.57 10.27
CA LEU A 27 -4.29 6.27 11.40
C LEU A 27 -3.38 7.38 11.94
N GLU A 28 -2.07 7.13 11.99
CA GLU A 28 -1.06 8.11 12.39
C GLU A 28 -0.75 9.13 11.29
N GLN A 29 -1.34 8.99 10.10
CA GLN A 29 -1.05 9.79 8.90
C GLN A 29 0.45 9.82 8.56
N ASN A 30 1.13 8.71 8.87
CA ASN A 30 2.56 8.56 8.62
C ASN A 30 2.78 8.11 7.17
N GLU A 31 2.97 9.10 6.29
CA GLU A 31 3.19 8.91 4.85
C GLU A 31 4.40 8.04 4.51
N GLU A 32 5.49 8.18 5.26
CA GLU A 32 6.73 7.42 5.05
C GLU A 32 6.54 5.94 5.38
N ALA A 33 6.01 5.64 6.57
CA ALA A 33 5.70 4.28 6.98
C ALA A 33 4.64 3.63 6.08
N THR A 34 3.63 4.39 5.67
CA THR A 34 2.59 3.93 4.74
C THR A 34 3.20 3.53 3.40
N TYR A 35 4.11 4.35 2.86
CA TYR A 35 4.78 4.07 1.60
C TYR A 35 5.68 2.83 1.66
N GLU A 36 6.51 2.71 2.71
CA GLU A 36 7.37 1.53 2.90
C GLU A 36 6.55 0.24 2.99
N LEU A 37 5.45 0.25 3.74
CA LEU A 37 4.58 -0.92 3.90
C LEU A 37 3.94 -1.34 2.57
N ILE A 38 3.56 -0.41 1.70
CA ILE A 38 2.99 -0.74 0.38
C ILE A 38 4.06 -1.31 -0.57
N GLN A 39 5.31 -0.90 -0.45
CA GLN A 39 6.39 -1.48 -1.26
C GLN A 39 6.71 -2.91 -0.84
N HIS A 40 6.59 -3.22 0.45
CA HIS A 40 6.89 -4.54 1.01
C HIS A 40 5.63 -5.37 1.22
N LEU A 41 4.97 -5.70 0.11
CA LEU A 41 3.78 -6.55 0.11
C LEU A 41 4.14 -7.98 0.59
N PRO A 42 3.43 -8.53 1.60
CA PRO A 42 3.68 -9.87 2.14
C PRO A 42 3.11 -11.00 1.25
N PHE A 43 2.65 -10.67 0.04
CA PHE A 43 2.04 -11.60 -0.90
C PHE A 43 3.07 -11.98 -1.97
N GLU A 44 3.40 -13.28 -2.07
CA GLU A 44 4.22 -13.77 -3.17
C GLU A 44 3.33 -14.54 -4.15
N ILE A 45 3.33 -14.11 -5.42
CA ILE A 45 2.71 -14.89 -6.50
C ILE A 45 3.75 -15.92 -6.96
N ARG A 46 3.51 -17.20 -6.65
CA ARG A 46 4.33 -18.32 -7.10
C ARG A 46 3.52 -19.20 -8.03
N THR A 47 4.05 -19.49 -9.21
CA THR A 47 3.52 -20.54 -10.08
C THR A 47 4.00 -21.89 -9.56
N THR A 48 3.08 -22.75 -9.14
CA THR A 48 3.41 -24.12 -8.72
C THR A 48 2.56 -25.10 -9.52
N ASN A 49 3.12 -26.28 -9.85
CA ASN A 49 2.40 -27.29 -10.64
C ASN A 49 1.47 -28.16 -9.78
N GLU A 50 1.21 -27.79 -8.53
CA GLU A 50 0.48 -28.62 -7.58
C GLU A 50 -0.97 -28.16 -7.43
N LYS A 51 -1.88 -29.12 -7.61
CA LYS A 51 -3.32 -28.93 -7.71
C LYS A 51 -3.96 -28.88 -6.31
N ASN A 52 -3.57 -27.91 -5.48
CA ASN A 52 -4.22 -27.68 -4.19
C ASN A 52 -5.07 -26.41 -4.28
N LEU A 53 -6.31 -26.60 -4.75
CA LEU A 53 -7.33 -25.55 -4.82
C LEU A 53 -8.08 -25.50 -3.48
N ALA A 54 -7.56 -24.74 -2.52
CA ALA A 54 -8.42 -24.09 -1.55
C ALA A 54 -8.35 -22.60 -1.87
N GLN A 55 -9.39 -22.08 -2.54
CA GLN A 55 -9.68 -20.66 -2.48
C GLN A 55 -10.04 -20.38 -1.02
N ASP A 56 -9.04 -20.02 -0.25
CA ASP A 56 -9.19 -19.71 1.16
C ASP A 56 -10.00 -18.41 1.25
N GLU A 57 -11.23 -18.48 1.76
CA GLU A 57 -12.11 -17.32 1.93
C GLU A 57 -11.39 -16.21 2.72
N ALA A 58 -10.54 -16.62 3.68
CA ALA A 58 -9.67 -15.72 4.43
C ALA A 58 -8.66 -14.96 3.55
N LEU A 59 -8.08 -15.60 2.53
CA LEU A 59 -7.17 -14.93 1.59
C LEU A 59 -7.91 -13.84 0.80
N LEU A 60 -9.14 -14.13 0.39
CA LEU A 60 -9.95 -13.14 -0.33
C LEU A 60 -10.24 -11.93 0.55
N GLU A 61 -10.60 -12.13 1.81
CA GLU A 61 -10.80 -11.06 2.79
C GLU A 61 -9.52 -10.23 3.01
N TYR A 62 -8.37 -10.89 3.13
CA TYR A 62 -7.07 -10.19 3.26
C TYR A 62 -6.75 -9.34 2.05
N LEU A 63 -6.97 -9.85 0.84
CA LEU A 63 -6.73 -9.10 -0.39
C LEU A 63 -7.70 -7.93 -0.55
N GLN A 64 -8.97 -8.11 -0.19
CA GLN A 64 -9.94 -7.01 -0.19
C GLN A 64 -9.56 -5.93 0.81
N THR A 65 -9.18 -6.31 2.02
CA THR A 65 -8.72 -5.36 3.06
C THR A 65 -7.45 -4.63 2.60
N ALA A 66 -6.47 -5.36 2.06
CA ALA A 66 -5.23 -4.77 1.54
C ALA A 66 -5.52 -3.75 0.43
N LYS A 67 -6.41 -4.09 -0.52
CA LYS A 67 -6.81 -3.20 -1.60
C LYS A 67 -7.43 -1.90 -1.08
N GLU A 68 -8.28 -1.99 -0.07
CA GLU A 68 -8.90 -0.82 0.53
C GLU A 68 -7.86 0.07 1.23
N LEU A 69 -6.98 -0.51 2.04
CA LEU A 69 -5.93 0.24 2.73
C LEU A 69 -4.95 0.89 1.74
N ILE A 70 -4.60 0.21 0.65
CA ILE A 70 -3.77 0.79 -0.42
C ILE A 70 -4.49 1.97 -1.08
N ALA A 71 -5.80 1.89 -1.34
CA ALA A 71 -6.55 3.00 -1.90
C ALA A 71 -6.58 4.23 -0.97
N GLN A 72 -6.76 4.00 0.34
CA GLN A 72 -6.68 5.06 1.36
C GLN A 72 -5.26 5.67 1.42
N SER A 73 -4.24 4.83 1.31
CA SER A 73 -2.84 5.26 1.28
C SER A 73 -2.52 6.13 0.08
N ILE A 74 -2.99 5.76 -1.11
CA ILE A 74 -2.84 6.57 -2.32
C ILE A 74 -3.47 7.95 -2.10
N THR A 75 -4.69 7.98 -1.56
CA THR A 75 -5.41 9.23 -1.27
C THR A 75 -4.63 10.12 -0.28
N LEU A 76 -4.06 9.52 0.76
CA LEU A 76 -3.22 10.23 1.74
C LEU A 76 -1.98 10.85 1.06
N LEU A 77 -1.26 10.04 0.28
CA LEU A 77 -0.04 10.48 -0.41
C LEU A 77 -0.32 11.57 -1.44
N GLU A 78 -1.44 11.49 -2.16
CA GLU A 78 -1.86 12.55 -3.09
C GLU A 78 -2.19 13.86 -2.36
N SER A 79 -2.90 13.79 -1.23
CA SER A 79 -3.18 14.96 -0.40
C SER A 79 -1.89 15.65 0.08
N LYS A 80 -0.91 14.86 0.54
CA LYS A 80 0.40 15.36 1.00
C LYS A 80 1.24 15.98 -0.11
N LYS A 81 1.19 15.40 -1.31
CA LYS A 81 1.80 15.99 -2.51
C LYS A 81 1.20 17.37 -2.81
N GLU A 82 -0.12 17.50 -2.80
CA GLU A 82 -0.80 18.77 -3.06
C GLU A 82 -0.54 19.83 -1.98
N GLU A 83 -0.44 19.41 -0.72
CA GLU A 83 0.01 20.30 0.37
C GLU A 83 1.42 20.83 0.13
N THR A 84 2.36 19.94 -0.20
CA THR A 84 3.76 20.28 -0.47
C THR A 84 3.89 21.26 -1.65
N LEU A 85 3.18 21.02 -2.75
CA LEU A 85 3.17 21.90 -3.91
C LEU A 85 2.70 23.31 -3.53
N ARG A 86 1.63 23.42 -2.74
CA ARG A 86 1.13 24.72 -2.25
C ARG A 86 2.14 25.44 -1.36
N GLN A 87 2.85 24.71 -0.50
CA GLN A 87 3.92 25.29 0.32
C GLN A 87 5.07 25.80 -0.56
N LEU A 88 5.49 25.05 -1.57
CA LEU A 88 6.52 25.46 -2.52
C LEU A 88 6.12 26.72 -3.30
N GLU A 89 4.87 26.84 -3.73
CA GLU A 89 4.39 28.05 -4.39
C GLU A 89 4.46 29.28 -3.48
N LYS A 90 4.06 29.15 -2.21
CA LYS A 90 4.19 30.21 -1.20
C LYS A 90 5.66 30.62 -1.03
N ILE A 91 6.56 29.66 -0.90
CA ILE A 91 8.01 29.90 -0.80
C ILE A 91 8.52 30.63 -2.04
N ARG A 92 8.10 30.20 -3.25
CA ARG A 92 8.50 30.84 -4.50
C ARG A 92 8.03 32.29 -4.57
N ASN A 93 6.80 32.57 -4.14
CA ASN A 93 6.26 33.92 -4.11
C ASN A 93 6.96 34.80 -3.07
N ALA A 94 7.24 34.27 -1.87
CA ALA A 94 8.03 34.98 -0.85
C ALA A 94 9.44 35.29 -1.35
N LYS A 95 10.10 34.33 -2.03
CA LYS A 95 11.42 34.54 -2.65
C LYS A 95 11.39 35.62 -3.73
N LYS A 96 10.34 35.67 -4.56
CA LYS A 96 10.15 36.76 -5.54
C LYS A 96 9.99 38.11 -4.87
N PHE A 97 9.25 38.17 -3.76
CA PHE A 97 9.06 39.40 -2.99
C PHE A 97 10.36 39.90 -2.36
N LEU A 98 11.18 39.00 -1.80
CA LEU A 98 12.46 39.37 -1.18
C LEU A 98 13.56 39.76 -2.19
N LEU A 99 13.39 39.43 -3.47
CA LEU A 99 14.31 39.78 -4.56
C LEU A 99 13.83 40.98 -5.39
N LEU A 100 12.67 41.57 -5.03
CA LEU A 100 12.18 42.86 -5.52
C LEU A 100 12.65 43.98 -4.58
#